data_AF-A0A967DZ84-F1
#
_entry.id   AF-A0A967DZ84-F1
#
_cell.length_a   1.000
_cell.length_b   1.000
_cell.length_c   1.000
_cell.angle_alpha   90.00
_cell.angle_beta   90.00
_cell.angle_gamma   90.00
#
_symmetry.space_group_name_H-M   'P 1'
#
loop_
_entity.id
_entity.type
_entity.pdbx_description
1 polymer ?
#
loop_
_entity_poly.entity_id
_entity_poly.type
_entity_poly.pdbx_seq_one_letter_code
_entity_poly.pdbx_strand_id
1 'polypeptide(L)'
;KDVTTTLPKSAPFSDNQMSMLLDLKNEGNQVIDAIRLRFATDGITEVDAADIAKMGNIDENLASVNENSLFTIQRRNFPENDEVIPLFTNNWRNENYSFVPNLSNFGTTAVYLVDDYLGTETLLEDGQTYSFNVD
;
A
#
# COMPACT_ATOMS: atom_id res chain seq x y z
N LYS A 1 -21.89 -30.05 -15.12
CA LYS A 1 -22.42 -29.09 -14.13
C LYS A 1 -21.49 -27.89 -14.21
N ASP A 2 -21.89 -26.88 -14.96
CA ASP A 2 -21.06 -25.69 -15.14
C ASP A 2 -21.18 -24.84 -13.87
N VAL A 3 -20.06 -24.68 -13.17
CA VAL A 3 -19.96 -23.77 -12.03
C VAL A 3 -19.65 -22.40 -12.60
N THR A 4 -20.67 -21.56 -12.72
CA THR A 4 -20.48 -20.16 -13.06
C THR A 4 -20.13 -19.41 -11.78
N THR A 5 -18.85 -19.11 -11.56
CA THR A 5 -18.44 -18.16 -10.53
C THR A 5 -18.60 -16.74 -11.08
N THR A 6 -19.74 -16.12 -10.81
CA THR A 6 -19.82 -14.66 -10.93
C THR A 6 -19.00 -14.05 -9.79
N LEU A 7 -17.73 -13.75 -10.05
CA LEU A 7 -16.99 -12.84 -9.18
C LEU A 7 -17.75 -11.51 -9.18
N PRO A 8 -18.03 -10.89 -8.02
CA PRO A 8 -18.61 -9.55 -8.01
C PRO A 8 -17.70 -8.63 -8.81
N LYS A 9 -18.26 -8.01 -9.83
CA LYS A 9 -17.58 -6.99 -10.61
C LYS A 9 -17.21 -5.87 -9.65
N SER A 10 -15.91 -5.69 -9.40
CA SER A 10 -15.38 -4.49 -8.75
C SER A 10 -16.06 -3.28 -9.39
N ALA A 11 -16.67 -2.43 -8.57
CA ALA A 11 -17.23 -1.18 -9.06
C ALA A 11 -16.13 -0.42 -9.83
N PRO A 12 -16.47 0.23 -10.96
CA PRO A 12 -15.51 1.07 -11.68
C PRO A 12 -15.01 2.18 -10.74
N PHE A 13 -13.71 2.46 -10.84
CA PHE A 13 -13.04 3.52 -10.09
C PHE A 13 -13.72 4.87 -10.39
N SER A 14 -14.07 5.60 -9.34
CA SER A 14 -14.30 7.04 -9.43
C SER A 14 -12.96 7.73 -9.26
N ASP A 15 -12.56 8.57 -10.21
CA ASP A 15 -11.34 9.41 -10.13
C ASP A 15 -11.34 10.36 -8.92
N ASN A 16 -12.46 10.43 -8.18
CA ASN A 16 -12.66 11.31 -7.03
C ASN A 16 -12.52 10.60 -5.68
N GLN A 17 -12.07 9.34 -5.66
CA GLN A 17 -11.88 8.57 -4.42
C GLN A 17 -10.46 8.78 -3.86
N MET A 18 -10.36 8.97 -2.54
CA MET A 18 -9.07 9.02 -1.85
C MET A 18 -8.36 7.66 -1.97
N SER A 19 -7.14 7.66 -2.48
CA SER A 19 -6.37 6.43 -2.63
C SER A 19 -4.88 6.70 -2.69
N MET A 20 -4.11 5.76 -2.14
CA MET A 20 -2.66 5.76 -2.18
C MET A 20 -2.18 4.52 -2.92
N LEU A 21 -1.29 4.69 -3.88
CA LEU A 21 -0.42 3.63 -4.39
C LEU A 21 0.98 3.90 -3.84
N LEU A 22 1.64 2.87 -3.31
CA LEU A 22 3.03 2.97 -2.88
C LEU A 22 3.84 1.99 -3.70
N ASP A 23 4.65 2.52 -4.61
CA ASP A 23 5.56 1.73 -5.43
C ASP A 23 6.87 1.50 -4.67
N LEU A 24 7.31 0.24 -4.60
CA LEU A 24 8.68 -0.12 -4.25
C LEU A 24 9.50 -0.23 -5.53
N LYS A 25 10.62 0.50 -5.60
CA LYS A 25 11.54 0.49 -6.73
C LYS A 25 12.93 0.04 -6.34
N ASN A 26 13.59 -0.70 -7.22
CA ASN A 26 15.01 -1.03 -7.09
C ASN A 26 15.91 0.14 -7.56
N GLU A 27 17.23 -0.03 -7.43
CA GLU A 27 18.24 0.93 -7.89
C GLU A 27 18.14 1.32 -9.38
N GLY A 28 17.57 0.43 -10.20
CA GLY A 28 17.31 0.66 -11.62
C GLY A 28 16.03 1.45 -11.90
N ASN A 29 15.34 1.97 -10.88
CA ASN A 29 14.03 2.61 -10.94
C ASN A 29 12.90 1.72 -11.48
N GLN A 30 13.08 0.39 -11.45
CA GLN A 30 12.04 -0.55 -11.83
C GLN A 30 11.10 -0.75 -10.65
N VAL A 31 9.79 -0.66 -10.87
CA VAL A 31 8.79 -1.03 -9.88
C VAL A 31 8.84 -2.55 -9.71
N ILE A 32 9.20 -3.02 -8.52
CA ILE A 32 9.37 -4.45 -8.21
C ILE A 32 8.19 -5.00 -7.42
N ASP A 33 7.53 -4.15 -6.61
CA ASP A 33 6.28 -4.48 -5.92
C ASP A 33 5.51 -3.20 -5.59
N ALA A 34 4.23 -3.33 -5.24
CA ALA A 34 3.41 -2.19 -4.85
C ALA A 34 2.22 -2.61 -3.97
N ILE A 35 1.75 -1.66 -3.17
CA ILE A 35 0.48 -1.77 -2.44
C ILE A 35 -0.45 -0.63 -2.79
N ARG A 36 -1.75 -0.87 -2.67
CA ARG A 36 -2.77 0.16 -2.86
C ARG A 36 -3.75 0.20 -1.69
N LEU A 37 -3.89 1.38 -1.10
CA LEU A 37 -4.90 1.69 -0.11
C LEU A 37 -6.02 2.50 -0.75
N ARG A 38 -7.26 2.08 -0.56
CA ARG A 38 -8.45 2.76 -1.10
C ARG A 38 -9.34 3.16 0.06
N PHE A 39 -9.72 4.42 0.12
CA PHE A 39 -10.50 4.96 1.22
C PHE A 39 -11.91 5.30 0.73
N ALA A 40 -12.94 4.93 1.48
CA ALA A 40 -14.32 5.22 1.17
C ALA A 40 -15.15 5.39 2.44
N THR A 41 -16.22 6.17 2.40
CA THR A 41 -17.14 6.37 3.55
C THR A 41 -17.76 5.05 4.05
N ASP A 42 -17.93 4.09 3.14
CA ASP A 42 -18.46 2.75 3.41
C ASP A 42 -17.36 1.67 3.34
N GLY A 43 -16.09 2.09 3.44
CA GLY A 43 -14.99 1.18 3.74
C GLY A 43 -14.99 0.80 5.22
N ILE A 44 -14.34 -0.31 5.56
CA ILE A 44 -14.17 -0.77 6.94
C ILE A 44 -12.69 -0.99 7.24
N THR A 45 -12.31 -0.94 8.51
CA THR A 45 -10.89 -1.06 8.91
C THR A 45 -10.48 -2.53 9.05
N GLU A 46 -11.45 -3.39 9.35
CA GLU A 46 -11.36 -4.84 9.41
C GLU A 46 -11.15 -5.47 8.04
N VAL A 47 -10.68 -6.72 8.02
CA VAL A 47 -10.49 -7.47 6.78
C VAL A 47 -11.83 -7.96 6.22
N ASP A 48 -12.09 -7.70 4.95
CA ASP A 48 -13.27 -8.20 4.24
C ASP A 48 -12.99 -8.71 2.81
N ALA A 49 -14.05 -9.03 2.08
CA ALA A 49 -13.96 -9.58 0.72
C ALA A 49 -13.53 -8.55 -0.35
N ALA A 50 -13.44 -7.26 -0.01
CA ALA A 50 -12.92 -6.22 -0.87
C ALA A 50 -11.38 -6.08 -0.77
N ASP A 51 -10.75 -6.72 0.21
CA ASP A 51 -9.31 -6.78 0.36
C ASP A 51 -8.69 -7.87 -0.51
N ILE A 52 -7.51 -7.59 -1.06
CA ILE A 52 -6.76 -8.52 -1.90
C ILE A 52 -5.49 -8.93 -1.18
N ALA A 53 -5.44 -10.19 -0.76
CA ALA A 53 -4.30 -10.80 -0.10
C ALA A 53 -3.04 -10.71 -0.97
N LYS A 54 -1.87 -10.56 -0.33
CA LYS A 54 -0.57 -10.55 -1.00
C LYS A 54 -0.28 -11.94 -1.57
N MET A 55 -0.03 -11.99 -2.87
CA MET A 55 0.68 -13.12 -3.46
C MET A 55 2.18 -12.85 -3.31
N GLY A 56 2.86 -13.72 -2.58
CA GLY A 56 4.30 -13.60 -2.35
C GLY A 56 5.11 -13.73 -3.63
N ASN A 57 6.14 -12.92 -3.75
CA ASN A 57 7.19 -12.98 -4.75
C ASN A 57 8.39 -13.75 -4.18
N ILE A 58 9.13 -14.44 -5.06
CA ILE A 58 10.39 -15.12 -4.68
C ILE A 58 11.48 -14.09 -4.32
N ASP A 59 11.38 -12.90 -4.90
CA ASP A 59 12.25 -11.76 -4.64
C ASP A 59 11.56 -10.79 -3.68
N GLU A 60 11.86 -9.50 -3.77
CA GLU A 60 11.37 -8.48 -2.87
C GLU A 60 9.84 -8.46 -2.80
N ASN A 61 9.33 -8.30 -1.57
CA ASN A 61 7.91 -8.11 -1.33
C ASN A 61 7.64 -6.79 -0.62
N LEU A 62 6.51 -6.17 -0.97
CA LEU A 62 5.87 -5.12 -0.20
C LEU A 62 4.40 -5.52 0.04
N ALA A 63 3.95 -5.40 1.28
CA ALA A 63 2.55 -5.59 1.65
C ALA A 63 2.15 -4.63 2.76
N SER A 64 0.86 -4.33 2.89
CA SER A 64 0.31 -3.82 4.14
C SER A 64 -0.08 -4.99 5.05
N VAL A 65 -0.07 -4.75 6.36
CA VAL A 65 -0.42 -5.74 7.38
C VAL A 65 -1.72 -5.34 8.05
N ASN A 66 -2.67 -6.26 8.14
CA ASN A 66 -3.88 -6.11 8.94
C ASN A 66 -4.34 -7.47 9.46
N GLU A 67 -4.78 -7.54 10.72
CA GLU A 67 -5.20 -8.79 11.37
C GLU A 67 -4.22 -9.97 11.12
N ASN A 68 -2.91 -9.70 11.26
CA ASN A 68 -1.82 -10.66 11.02
C ASN A 68 -1.75 -11.25 9.60
N SER A 69 -2.42 -10.63 8.63
CA SER A 69 -2.46 -11.03 7.22
C SER A 69 -1.81 -9.96 6.33
N LEU A 70 -1.29 -10.38 5.18
CA LEU A 70 -0.60 -9.51 4.21
C LEU A 70 -1.50 -9.19 3.03
N PHE A 71 -1.53 -7.92 2.61
CA PHE A 71 -2.39 -7.43 1.53
C PHE A 71 -1.62 -6.61 0.49
N THR A 72 -2.04 -6.73 -0.77
CA THR A 72 -1.60 -5.83 -1.85
C THR A 72 -2.62 -4.73 -2.11
N ILE A 73 -3.91 -4.98 -1.84
CA ILE A 73 -4.95 -3.95 -1.92
C ILE A 73 -5.78 -4.03 -0.67
N GLN A 74 -5.99 -2.89 -0.02
CA GLN A 74 -6.96 -2.77 1.07
C GLN A 74 -7.99 -1.69 0.79
N ARG A 75 -9.24 -1.95 1.18
CA ARG A 75 -10.33 -0.99 1.12
C ARG A 75 -10.75 -0.60 2.54
N ARG A 76 -10.36 0.60 2.95
CA ARG A 76 -10.52 1.09 4.32
C ARG A 76 -11.56 2.21 4.41
N ASN A 77 -12.06 2.46 5.62
CA ASN A 77 -12.71 3.75 5.91
C ASN A 77 -11.68 4.88 5.80
N PHE A 78 -12.11 6.13 5.68
CA PHE A 78 -11.19 7.28 5.73
C PHE A 78 -10.30 7.24 6.97
N PRO A 79 -9.02 7.63 6.84
CA PRO A 79 -8.07 7.47 7.93
C PRO A 79 -8.43 8.37 9.12
N GLU A 80 -8.23 7.84 10.32
CA GLU A 80 -8.31 8.62 11.55
C GLU A 80 -6.98 9.35 11.83
N ASN A 81 -7.02 10.35 12.72
CA ASN A 81 -5.78 11.01 13.15
C ASN A 81 -4.84 9.99 13.79
N ASP A 82 -3.56 10.07 13.40
CA ASP A 82 -2.49 9.20 13.90
C ASP A 82 -2.72 7.70 13.62
N GLU A 83 -3.58 7.35 12.65
CA GLU A 83 -3.74 5.97 12.19
C GLU A 83 -2.45 5.48 11.54
N VAL A 84 -1.94 4.35 12.02
CA VAL A 84 -0.77 3.67 11.45
C VAL A 84 -1.23 2.44 10.68
N ILE A 85 -0.82 2.35 9.41
CA ILE A 85 -0.99 1.17 8.58
C ILE A 85 0.37 0.47 8.49
N PRO A 86 0.57 -0.66 9.19
CA PRO A 86 1.88 -1.30 9.21
C PRO A 86 2.22 -1.87 7.83
N LEU A 87 3.49 -1.73 7.46
CA LEU A 87 4.03 -2.29 6.23
C LEU A 87 4.86 -3.55 6.53
N PHE A 88 4.88 -4.45 5.57
CA PHE A 88 5.73 -5.63 5.57
C PHE A 88 6.60 -5.61 4.32
N THR A 89 7.90 -5.81 4.52
CA THR A 89 8.88 -6.00 3.45
C THR A 89 9.78 -7.18 3.77
N ASN A 90 10.14 -7.98 2.76
CA ASN A 90 11.13 -9.04 2.92
C ASN A 90 11.86 -9.36 1.60
N ASN A 91 12.78 -10.33 1.68
CA ASN A 91 13.48 -10.93 0.54
C ASN A 91 14.30 -9.92 -0.29
N TRP A 92 14.88 -8.90 0.36
CA TRP A 92 15.79 -7.94 -0.26
C TRP A 92 16.91 -8.64 -1.04
N ARG A 93 17.11 -8.28 -2.32
CA ARG A 93 18.20 -8.80 -3.18
C ARG A 93 19.32 -7.80 -3.43
N ASN A 94 18.99 -6.52 -3.28
CA ASN A 94 19.85 -5.36 -3.44
C ASN A 94 19.91 -4.54 -2.14
N GLU A 95 20.74 -3.50 -2.11
CA GLU A 95 20.92 -2.61 -0.95
C GLU A 95 20.20 -1.26 -1.12
N ASN A 96 19.94 -0.82 -2.35
CA ASN A 96 19.38 0.49 -2.65
C ASN A 96 17.95 0.38 -3.20
N TYR A 97 17.00 1.02 -2.53
CA TYR A 97 15.60 1.06 -2.96
C TYR A 97 15.01 2.45 -2.82
N SER A 98 13.80 2.59 -3.35
CA SER A 98 12.98 3.75 -3.06
C SER A 98 11.50 3.41 -2.98
N PHE A 99 10.79 4.18 -2.17
CA PHE A 99 9.34 4.29 -2.22
C PHE A 99 8.93 5.51 -3.04
N VAL A 100 7.91 5.34 -3.87
CA VAL A 100 7.26 6.45 -4.56
C VAL A 100 5.76 6.39 -4.29
N PRO A 101 5.22 7.31 -3.47
CA PRO A 101 3.80 7.38 -3.22
C PRO A 101 3.10 8.12 -4.37
N ASN A 102 1.94 7.62 -4.76
CA ASN A 102 0.96 8.34 -5.56
C ASN A 102 -0.25 8.59 -4.68
N LEU A 103 -0.50 9.85 -4.33
CA LEU A 103 -1.50 10.29 -3.37
C LEU A 103 -2.64 10.98 -4.11
N SER A 104 -3.75 10.28 -4.27
CA SER A 104 -4.95 10.82 -4.92
C SER A 104 -5.97 11.29 -3.89
N ASN A 105 -6.44 12.54 -4.05
CA ASN A 105 -7.54 13.13 -3.27
C ASN A 105 -7.32 13.15 -1.73
N PHE A 106 -6.08 13.32 -1.28
CA PHE A 106 -5.75 13.46 0.15
C PHE A 106 -6.07 14.85 0.73
N GLY A 107 -6.18 15.89 -0.10
CA GLY A 107 -6.51 17.24 0.34
C GLY A 107 -5.48 17.77 1.35
N THR A 108 -5.90 17.99 2.59
CA THR A 108 -5.04 18.45 3.70
C THR A 108 -4.54 17.32 4.59
N THR A 109 -4.90 16.06 4.32
CA THR A 109 -4.43 14.90 5.07
C THR A 109 -2.96 14.67 4.76
N ALA A 110 -2.09 14.82 5.76
CA ALA A 110 -0.67 14.52 5.64
C ALA A 110 -0.44 13.00 5.82
N VAL A 111 0.44 12.44 5.00
CA VAL A 111 0.83 11.03 5.05
C VAL A 111 2.30 10.96 5.39
N TYR A 112 2.66 10.16 6.37
CA TYR A 112 4.05 9.99 6.81
C TYR A 112 4.49 8.55 6.60
N LEU A 113 5.75 8.38 6.18
CA LEU A 113 6.46 7.12 6.30
C LEU A 113 7.16 7.09 7.65
N VAL A 114 6.80 6.11 8.46
CA VAL A 114 7.43 5.85 9.76
C VAL A 114 8.50 4.77 9.56
N ASP A 115 9.75 5.12 9.84
CA ASP A 115 10.87 4.18 9.84
C ASP A 115 11.16 3.79 11.30
N ASP A 116 10.72 2.58 11.70
CA ASP A 116 10.88 2.07 13.05
C ASP A 116 12.35 1.75 13.41
N TYR A 117 13.20 1.48 12.42
CA TYR A 117 14.61 1.17 12.64
C TYR A 117 15.41 2.43 12.98
N LEU A 118 15.16 3.51 12.24
CA LEU A 118 15.81 4.81 12.45
C LEU A 118 15.08 5.69 13.48
N GLY A 119 13.81 5.38 13.79
CA GLY A 119 12.96 6.19 14.66
C GLY A 119 12.60 7.54 14.03
N THR A 120 12.40 7.58 12.71
CA THR A 120 12.15 8.82 11.96
C THR A 120 10.80 8.81 11.26
N GLU A 121 10.18 9.97 11.16
CA GLU A 121 8.98 10.20 10.36
C GLU A 121 9.31 11.11 9.18
N THR A 122 8.96 10.69 7.97
CA THR A 122 9.16 11.48 6.75
C THR A 122 7.82 11.78 6.11
N LEU A 123 7.54 13.07 5.88
CA LEU A 123 6.37 13.49 5.11
C LEU A 123 6.47 12.95 3.69
N LEU A 124 5.45 12.22 3.25
CA LEU A 124 5.30 11.76 1.88
C LEU A 124 4.53 12.80 1.07
N GLU A 125 5.14 13.25 -0.02
CA GLU A 125 4.50 14.12 -1.00
C GLU A 125 4.20 13.33 -2.28
N ASP A 126 3.11 13.68 -2.98
CA ASP A 126 2.69 12.98 -4.20
C ASP A 126 3.80 12.95 -5.25
N GLY A 127 4.17 11.75 -5.69
CA GLY A 127 5.21 11.48 -6.67
C GLY A 127 6.64 11.70 -6.18
N GLN A 128 6.88 12.14 -4.94
CA GLN A 128 8.23 12.34 -4.41
C GLN A 128 8.88 11.02 -4.02
N THR A 129 10.11 10.82 -4.50
CA THR A 129 10.89 9.62 -4.19
C THR A 129 11.48 9.70 -2.78
N TYR A 130 11.19 8.69 -1.96
CA TYR A 130 11.89 8.42 -0.71
C TYR A 130 12.90 7.30 -0.92
N SER A 131 14.19 7.62 -0.95
CA SER A 131 15.26 6.62 -1.12
C SER A 131 15.75 6.11 0.23
N PHE A 132 16.04 4.81 0.31
CA PHE A 132 16.54 4.18 1.52
C PHE A 132 17.47 3.01 1.21
N ASN A 133 18.20 2.57 2.24
CA ASN A 133 19.06 1.42 2.18
C ASN A 133 18.62 0.32 3.14
N VAL A 134 18.97 -0.91 2.80
CA VAL A 134 18.77 -2.09 3.65
C VAL A 134 20.13 -2.77 3.84
N ASP A 135 20.40 -3.19 5.08
CA ASP A 135 21.65 -3.87 5.49
C ASP A 135 21.60 -5.40 5.30
#